data_AF-A0A9P7WXJ9-F1
#
_entry.id   AF-A0A9P7WXJ9-F1
#
_cell.length_a   1.000
_cell.length_b   1.000
_cell.length_c   1.000
_cell.angle_alpha   90.00
_cell.angle_beta   90.00
_cell.angle_gamma   90.00
#
_symmetry.space_group_name_H-M   'P 1'
#
loop_
_entity.id
_entity.type
_entity.pdbx_description
1 polymer ?
#
loop_
_entity_poly.entity_id
_entity_poly.type
_entity_poly.pdbx_seq_one_letter_code
_entity_poly.pdbx_strand_id
1 'polypeptide(L)'
;MRPSFFTSFLVLLPLASTSIARVISITAPTNVGAGEAFNLIFKTQTYIQNWSDEFAIVGARLSTFSECDGCLGTIIGKFDLYTQGYKNTITGNFSESITIQSPGSYNIIAAVASVAGASQEADMNFYTTTVQVN
;
A
#
# COMPACT_ATOMS: atom_id res chain seq x y z
N MET A 1 -46.28 49.95 10.54
CA MET A 1 -45.25 49.39 9.65
C MET A 1 -44.24 48.66 10.51
N ARG A 2 -44.11 47.33 10.36
CA ARG A 2 -43.27 46.47 11.21
C ARG A 2 -42.25 45.79 10.28
N PRO A 3 -40.93 45.97 10.47
CA PRO A 3 -39.96 45.37 9.57
C PRO A 3 -39.80 43.88 9.92
N SER A 4 -39.98 43.03 8.92
CA SER A 4 -39.67 41.59 8.99
C SER A 4 -38.16 41.40 8.97
N PHE A 5 -37.62 40.77 10.00
CA PHE A 5 -36.24 40.28 10.02
C PHE A 5 -36.15 39.01 9.15
N PHE A 6 -35.49 39.12 8.00
CA PHE A 6 -35.06 37.96 7.21
C PHE A 6 -33.72 37.47 7.76
N THR A 7 -33.75 36.44 8.60
CA THR A 7 -32.55 35.78 9.12
C THR A 7 -32.08 34.74 8.10
N SER A 8 -31.07 35.07 7.29
CA SER A 8 -30.42 34.11 6.39
C SER A 8 -29.62 33.09 7.20
N PHE A 9 -30.08 31.84 7.22
CA PHE A 9 -29.33 30.70 7.75
C PHE A 9 -28.31 30.25 6.68
N LEU A 10 -27.04 30.63 6.85
CA LEU A 10 -25.94 30.17 6.01
C LEU A 10 -25.56 28.76 6.47
N VAL A 11 -26.07 27.74 5.80
CA VAL A 11 -25.73 26.33 6.08
C VAL A 11 -24.32 26.08 5.55
N LEU A 12 -23.33 26.10 6.45
CA LEU A 12 -21.97 25.65 6.15
C LEU A 12 -21.99 24.11 6.12
N LEU A 13 -22.01 23.50 4.93
CA LEU A 13 -21.79 22.05 4.80
C LEU A 13 -20.31 21.77 5.12
N PRO A 14 -19.98 20.94 6.14
CA PRO A 14 -18.62 20.46 6.28
C PRO A 14 -18.33 19.52 5.10
N LEU A 15 -17.34 19.88 4.27
CA LEU A 15 -16.71 18.93 3.36
C LEU A 15 -16.05 17.86 4.23
N ALA A 16 -16.72 16.73 4.44
CA ALA A 16 -16.10 15.58 5.07
C ALA A 16 -14.99 15.08 4.13
N SER A 17 -13.74 15.34 4.50
CA SER A 17 -12.60 14.69 3.83
C SER A 17 -12.66 13.20 4.17
N THR A 18 -13.02 12.38 3.20
CA THR A 18 -12.89 10.93 3.33
C THR A 18 -11.39 10.64 3.36
N SER A 19 -10.88 10.35 4.55
CA SER A 19 -9.49 9.98 4.70
C SER A 19 -9.32 8.54 4.21
N ILE A 20 -8.29 8.30 3.40
CA ILE A 20 -8.05 7.00 2.77
C ILE A 20 -6.66 6.50 3.18
N ALA A 21 -6.50 5.18 3.31
CA ALA A 21 -5.23 4.56 3.61
C ALA A 21 -4.29 4.62 2.40
N ARG A 22 -3.02 4.97 2.65
CA ARG A 22 -1.91 4.84 1.70
C ARG A 22 -0.84 3.92 2.28
N VAL A 23 -0.34 2.97 1.50
CA VAL A 23 0.83 2.16 1.80
C VAL A 23 2.07 3.06 1.85
N ILE A 24 2.86 2.93 2.91
CA ILE A 24 4.09 3.71 3.10
C ILE A 24 5.35 2.87 3.22
N SER A 25 5.21 1.60 3.56
CA SER A 25 6.33 0.67 3.62
C SER A 25 5.82 -0.77 3.69
N ILE A 26 6.73 -1.70 3.42
CA ILE A 26 6.54 -3.12 3.67
C ILE A 26 7.56 -3.60 4.70
N THR A 27 7.23 -4.67 5.41
CA THR A 27 8.14 -5.34 6.35
C THR A 27 7.89 -6.84 6.30
N ALA A 28 8.97 -7.61 6.34
CA ALA A 28 8.90 -9.07 6.39
C ALA A 28 9.72 -9.61 7.59
N PRO A 29 9.49 -10.85 8.02
CA PRO A 29 10.35 -11.53 8.96
C PRO A 29 11.79 -11.61 8.43
N THR A 30 12.78 -11.48 9.31
CA THR A 30 14.19 -11.49 8.89
C THR A 30 14.65 -12.87 8.43
N ASN A 31 14.06 -13.93 8.97
CA ASN A 31 14.40 -15.32 8.67
C ASN A 31 13.12 -16.13 8.46
N VAL A 32 13.08 -16.92 7.39
CA VAL A 32 11.97 -17.83 7.05
C VAL A 32 12.53 -19.13 6.47
N GLY A 33 11.79 -20.24 6.59
CA GLY A 33 12.16 -21.50 5.94
C GLY A 33 11.85 -21.48 4.45
N ALA A 34 12.69 -22.13 3.64
CA ALA A 34 12.40 -22.35 2.23
C ALA A 34 11.09 -23.15 2.05
N GLY A 35 10.19 -22.63 1.22
CA GLY A 35 8.86 -23.22 0.99
C GLY A 35 7.83 -22.92 2.07
N GLU A 36 8.20 -22.27 3.18
CA GLU A 36 7.26 -21.84 4.21
C GLU A 36 6.55 -20.54 3.80
N ALA A 37 5.26 -20.47 4.09
CA ALA A 37 4.49 -19.25 3.93
C ALA A 37 4.80 -18.28 5.09
N PHE A 38 5.04 -17.02 4.76
CA PHE A 38 5.25 -15.96 5.73
C PHE A 38 4.45 -14.71 5.39
N ASN A 39 4.21 -13.88 6.39
CA ASN A 39 3.41 -12.67 6.24
C ASN A 39 4.29 -11.49 5.83
N LEU A 40 4.02 -10.92 4.65
CA LEU A 40 4.49 -9.61 4.26
C LEU A 40 3.53 -8.57 4.83
N ILE A 41 4.04 -7.70 5.70
CA ILE A 41 3.26 -6.68 6.38
C ILE A 41 3.34 -5.38 5.58
N PHE A 42 2.20 -4.89 5.11
CA PHE A 42 2.06 -3.58 4.50
C PHE A 42 1.65 -2.58 5.58
N LYS A 43 2.45 -1.53 5.78
CA LYS A 43 2.10 -0.45 6.71
C LYS A 43 1.38 0.64 5.95
N THR A 44 0.27 1.09 6.51
CA THR A 44 -0.56 2.15 5.94
C THR A 44 -0.60 3.36 6.87
N GLN A 45 -0.81 4.52 6.27
CA GLN A 45 -1.16 5.73 7.01
C GLN A 45 -2.34 6.41 6.36
N THR A 46 -3.02 7.24 7.15
CA THR A 46 -4.04 8.14 6.65
C THR A 46 -3.43 9.16 5.70
N TYR A 47 -4.04 9.36 4.54
CA TYR A 47 -3.70 10.43 3.62
C TYR A 47 -4.91 11.35 3.40
N ILE A 48 -4.66 12.66 3.43
CA ILE A 48 -5.71 13.69 3.41
C ILE A 48 -6.15 14.10 2.00
N GLN A 49 -5.42 13.68 0.96
CA GLN A 49 -5.78 13.93 -0.44
C GLN A 49 -6.42 12.69 -1.05
N ASN A 50 -7.08 12.85 -2.20
CA ASN A 50 -7.56 11.73 -3.01
C ASN A 50 -6.38 10.81 -3.32
N TRP A 51 -6.37 9.65 -2.69
CA TRP A 51 -5.38 8.60 -2.88
C TRP A 51 -6.08 7.26 -2.75
N SER A 52 -5.78 6.34 -3.65
CA SER A 52 -6.29 4.98 -3.62
C SER A 52 -5.21 4.04 -4.08
N ASP A 53 -4.77 3.13 -3.21
CA ASP A 53 -3.92 2.02 -3.62
C ASP A 53 -4.81 0.92 -4.21
N GLU A 54 -4.58 0.59 -5.47
CA GLU A 54 -5.46 -0.30 -6.25
C GLU A 54 -4.93 -1.73 -6.23
N PHE A 55 -3.66 -1.93 -6.57
CA PHE A 55 -3.05 -3.24 -6.69
C PHE A 55 -1.61 -3.27 -6.19
N ALA A 56 -1.17 -4.42 -5.67
CA ALA A 56 0.22 -4.68 -5.35
C ALA A 56 0.73 -5.92 -6.07
N ILE A 57 1.88 -5.80 -6.73
CA ILE A 57 2.65 -6.93 -7.26
C ILE A 57 3.90 -7.07 -6.43
N VAL A 58 4.10 -8.25 -5.84
CA VAL A 58 5.25 -8.54 -5.00
C VAL A 58 6.19 -9.47 -5.76
N GLY A 59 7.44 -9.07 -5.84
CA GLY A 59 8.52 -9.87 -6.37
C GLY A 59 9.63 -10.10 -5.36
N ALA A 60 10.35 -11.20 -5.56
CA ALA A 60 11.56 -11.54 -4.84
C ALA A 60 12.75 -11.62 -5.78
N ARG A 61 13.85 -10.99 -5.37
CA ARG A 61 15.10 -10.97 -6.09
C ARG A 61 16.25 -11.28 -5.16
N LEU A 62 17.21 -12.10 -5.59
CA LEU A 62 18.41 -12.33 -4.80
C LEU A 62 19.14 -11.02 -4.52
N SER A 63 19.59 -10.84 -3.27
CA SER A 63 20.26 -9.61 -2.81
C SER A 63 21.57 -9.33 -3.56
N THR A 64 22.17 -10.35 -4.16
CA THR A 64 23.38 -10.25 -4.99
C THR A 64 23.13 -9.63 -6.37
N PHE A 65 21.87 -9.51 -6.80
CA PHE A 65 21.52 -8.96 -8.10
C PHE A 65 21.32 -7.44 -8.01
N SER A 66 22.34 -6.67 -8.38
CA SER A 66 22.38 -5.20 -8.27
C SER A 66 22.01 -4.46 -9.55
N GLU A 67 21.73 -5.15 -10.66
CA GLU A 67 21.68 -4.53 -11.99
C GLU A 67 20.44 -3.65 -12.27
N CYS A 68 19.47 -3.56 -11.35
CA CYS A 68 18.24 -2.80 -11.59
C CYS A 68 17.47 -2.43 -10.31
N ASP A 69 17.55 -1.19 -9.84
CA ASP A 69 16.70 -0.71 -8.75
C ASP A 69 15.26 -0.54 -9.24
N GLY A 70 14.35 -1.40 -8.76
CA GLY A 70 12.94 -1.44 -9.17
C GLY A 70 12.51 -2.72 -9.90
N CYS A 71 13.47 -3.59 -10.30
CA CYS A 71 13.13 -4.88 -10.89
C CYS A 71 12.58 -5.84 -9.83
N LEU A 72 11.34 -6.27 -9.99
CA LEU A 72 10.65 -7.18 -9.07
C LEU A 72 11.31 -8.56 -8.94
N GLY A 73 12.04 -9.01 -9.96
CA GLY A 73 12.58 -10.37 -9.99
C GLY A 73 11.46 -11.40 -10.21
N THR A 74 11.48 -12.49 -9.43
CA THR A 74 10.44 -13.53 -9.51
C THR A 74 9.17 -13.04 -8.83
N ILE A 75 8.05 -13.01 -9.55
CA ILE A 75 6.76 -12.63 -8.97
C ILE A 75 6.30 -13.72 -8.01
N ILE A 76 6.07 -13.34 -6.75
CA ILE A 76 5.66 -14.24 -5.66
C ILE A 76 4.31 -13.86 -5.04
N GLY A 77 3.73 -12.73 -5.43
CA GLY A 77 2.41 -12.30 -4.97
C GLY A 77 1.75 -11.27 -5.90
N LYS A 78 0.42 -11.31 -5.98
CA LYS A 78 -0.43 -10.34 -6.66
C LYS A 78 -1.67 -10.12 -5.81
N PHE A 79 -1.90 -8.88 -5.39
CA PHE A 79 -2.93 -8.53 -4.42
C PHE A 79 -3.79 -7.39 -4.96
N ASP A 80 -5.11 -7.54 -4.85
CA ASP A 80 -6.09 -6.54 -5.24
C ASP A 80 -6.49 -5.77 -3.99
N LEU A 81 -5.76 -4.68 -3.74
CA LEU A 81 -5.88 -3.94 -2.50
C LEU A 81 -7.21 -3.22 -2.37
N TYR A 82 -7.81 -2.86 -3.51
CA TYR A 82 -9.08 -2.18 -3.59
C TYR A 82 -10.23 -3.08 -3.12
N THR A 83 -10.37 -4.26 -3.72
CA THR A 83 -11.49 -5.17 -3.44
C THR A 83 -11.33 -5.91 -2.12
N GLN A 84 -10.09 -6.16 -1.68
CA GLN A 84 -9.80 -6.72 -0.35
C GLN A 84 -10.06 -5.72 0.79
N GLY A 85 -10.35 -4.46 0.46
CA GLY A 85 -10.79 -3.45 1.43
C GLY A 85 -9.68 -2.81 2.24
N TYR A 86 -8.41 -2.95 1.83
CA TYR A 86 -7.27 -2.40 2.56
C TYR A 86 -7.24 -0.86 2.61
N LYS A 87 -8.00 -0.19 1.74
CA LYS A 87 -8.26 1.26 1.82
C LYS A 87 -8.85 1.70 3.18
N ASN A 88 -9.51 0.78 3.90
CA ASN A 88 -10.14 1.05 5.20
C ASN A 88 -9.20 0.90 6.38
N THR A 89 -7.94 0.49 6.16
CA THR A 89 -6.95 0.32 7.24
C THR A 89 -6.59 1.65 7.92
N ILE A 90 -6.83 2.78 7.23
CA ILE A 90 -6.48 4.14 7.68
C ILE A 90 -5.00 4.16 8.09
N THR A 91 -4.72 4.27 9.39
CA THR A 91 -3.38 4.13 9.96
C THR A 91 -3.28 2.78 10.65
N GLY A 92 -2.39 1.92 10.16
CA GLY A 92 -2.29 0.56 10.65
C GLY A 92 -1.43 -0.32 9.76
N ASN A 93 -1.81 -1.58 9.67
CA ASN A 93 -1.17 -2.54 8.79
C ASN A 93 -2.17 -3.60 8.33
N PHE A 94 -1.86 -4.20 7.19
CA PHE A 94 -2.45 -5.45 6.74
C PHE A 94 -1.32 -6.40 6.34
N SER A 95 -1.63 -7.70 6.29
CA SER A 95 -0.64 -8.73 5.98
C SER A 95 -1.12 -9.56 4.81
N GLU A 96 -0.18 -9.93 3.94
CA GLU A 96 -0.40 -10.86 2.85
C GLU A 96 0.57 -12.03 2.94
N SER A 97 0.07 -13.23 2.65
CA SER A 97 0.88 -14.44 2.74
C SER A 97 1.65 -14.66 1.44
N ILE A 98 2.96 -14.86 1.55
CA ILE A 98 3.86 -15.14 0.43
C ILE A 98 4.79 -16.30 0.76
N THR A 99 5.32 -16.96 -0.28
CA THR A 99 6.22 -18.10 -0.16
C THR A 99 7.39 -17.96 -1.11
N ILE A 100 8.60 -18.33 -0.66
CA ILE A 100 9.81 -18.40 -1.48
C ILE A 100 10.37 -19.81 -1.38
N GLN A 101 10.50 -20.49 -2.51
CA GLN A 101 10.82 -21.93 -2.56
C GLN A 101 12.31 -22.24 -2.36
N SER A 102 13.19 -21.30 -2.66
CA SER A 102 14.64 -21.54 -2.69
C SER A 102 15.36 -20.74 -1.63
N PRO A 103 16.33 -21.35 -0.90
CA PRO A 103 17.11 -20.64 0.11
C PRO A 103 17.96 -19.53 -0.52
N GLY A 104 18.26 -18.51 0.27
CA GLY A 104 19.04 -17.36 -0.17
C GLY A 104 18.65 -16.07 0.54
N SER A 105 19.44 -15.02 0.32
CA SER A 105 19.08 -13.66 0.73
C SER A 105 18.30 -12.99 -0.39
N TYR A 106 17.11 -12.47 -0.07
CA TYR A 106 16.24 -11.82 -1.05
C TYR A 106 15.90 -10.38 -0.64
N ASN A 107 15.92 -9.51 -1.63
CA ASN A 107 15.17 -8.26 -1.64
C ASN A 107 13.74 -8.57 -2.08
N ILE A 108 12.78 -8.32 -1.20
CA ILE A 108 11.35 -8.37 -1.50
C ILE A 108 10.91 -6.98 -1.89
N ILE A 109 10.33 -6.84 -3.07
CA ILE A 109 9.89 -5.56 -3.62
C ILE A 109 8.39 -5.64 -3.88
N ALA A 110 7.62 -4.70 -3.34
CA ALA A 110 6.22 -4.50 -3.67
C ALA A 110 6.09 -3.29 -4.59
N ALA A 111 5.62 -3.49 -5.81
CA ALA A 111 5.13 -2.43 -6.69
C ALA A 111 3.64 -2.24 -6.40
N VAL A 112 3.30 -1.13 -5.75
CA VAL A 112 1.93 -0.73 -5.45
C VAL A 112 1.53 0.34 -6.45
N ALA A 113 0.49 0.06 -7.21
CA ALA A 113 -0.09 1.06 -8.07
C ALA A 113 -1.22 1.79 -7.36
N SER A 114 -1.22 3.09 -7.59
CA SER A 114 -2.08 4.02 -6.88
C SER A 114 -2.72 4.98 -7.87
N VAL A 115 -3.89 5.48 -7.53
CA VAL A 115 -4.54 6.60 -8.20
C VAL A 115 -4.55 7.78 -7.23
N ALA A 116 -3.98 8.91 -7.66
CA ALA A 116 -3.72 10.05 -6.79
C ALA A 116 -4.19 11.38 -7.39
N GLY A 117 -4.53 12.31 -6.49
CA GLY A 117 -4.81 13.71 -6.83
C GLY A 117 -6.21 13.95 -7.40
N ALA A 118 -6.50 15.22 -7.70
CA ALA A 118 -7.79 15.62 -8.28
C ALA A 118 -7.95 15.14 -9.73
N SER A 119 -6.84 14.90 -10.43
CA SER A 119 -6.77 14.40 -11.80
C SER A 119 -6.86 12.88 -11.92
N GLN A 120 -6.87 12.14 -10.80
CA GLN A 120 -6.85 10.66 -10.78
C GLN A 120 -5.66 10.08 -11.57
N GLU A 121 -4.48 10.64 -11.33
CA GLU A 121 -3.26 10.20 -11.98
C GLU A 121 -2.84 8.82 -11.47
N ALA A 122 -2.46 7.94 -12.40
CA ALA A 122 -1.89 6.65 -12.06
C ALA A 122 -0.42 6.81 -11.70
N ASP A 123 -0.03 6.25 -10.55
CA ASP A 123 1.33 6.25 -10.03
C ASP A 123 1.74 4.82 -9.63
N MET A 124 3.04 4.56 -9.61
CA MET A 124 3.61 3.29 -9.18
C MET A 124 4.67 3.52 -8.11
N ASN A 125 4.35 3.08 -6.90
CA ASN A 125 5.18 3.23 -5.71
C ASN A 125 5.88 1.91 -5.41
N PHE A 126 7.21 1.94 -5.23
CA PHE A 126 8.00 0.75 -4.94
C PHE A 126 8.46 0.75 -3.48
N TYR A 127 8.23 -0.35 -2.79
CA TYR A 127 8.66 -0.56 -1.41
C TYR A 127 9.52 -1.81 -1.33
N THR A 128 10.64 -1.73 -0.61
CA THR A 128 11.61 -2.84 -0.52
C THR A 128 11.87 -3.23 0.92
N THR A 129 12.01 -4.53 1.17
CA THR A 129 12.48 -5.10 2.44
C THR A 129 13.38 -6.32 2.17
N THR A 130 14.11 -6.79 3.16
CA THR A 130 15.05 -7.91 3.01
C THR A 130 14.62 -9.11 3.85
N VAL A 131 14.81 -10.30 3.31
CA VAL A 131 14.48 -11.58 3.96
C VAL A 131 15.60 -12.58 3.71
N GLN A 132 16.00 -13.30 4.75
CA GLN A 132 16.84 -14.47 4.63
C GLN A 132 15.97 -15.73 4.61
N VAL A 133 16.08 -16.52 3.55
CA VAL A 133 15.43 -17.82 3.40
C VAL A 133 16.46 -18.91 3.66
N ASN A 134 16.19 -19.77 4.64
CA ASN A 134 17.09 -20.85 5.08
C ASN A 134 16.60 -22.22 4.63
#